data_AF-A8X0V0-F1
#
_entry.id   AF-A8X0V0-F1
#
_cell.length_a   1.000
_cell.length_b   1.000
_cell.length_c   1.000
_cell.angle_alpha   90.00
_cell.angle_beta   90.00
_cell.angle_gamma   90.00
#
_symmetry.space_group_name_H-M   'P 1'
#
loop_
_entity.id
_entity.type
_entity.pdbx_description
1 polymer ?
#
loop_
_entity_poly.entity_id
_entity_poly.type
_entity_poly.pdbx_seq_one_letter_code
_entity_poly.pdbx_strand_id
1 'polypeptide(L)'
;MSGSLVDERSIVAKVDMELKKGGTFDKLRKKATEHIKESELLQRIEKETLQKVDEIMESSSNISKEEIQRKLREYISSNHQMRNDINRQTRIELDKSWVQDTLKEEIEEKVTKQLEDMV
;
A
#
# COMPACT_ATOMS: atom_id res chain seq x y z
N MET A 1 26.78 22.80 31.82
CA MET A 1 26.18 22.53 30.50
C MET A 1 25.98 21.03 30.40
N SER A 2 24.90 20.51 30.99
CA SER A 2 24.55 19.09 30.88
C SER A 2 24.10 18.84 29.44
N GLY A 3 24.91 18.15 28.65
CA GLY A 3 24.48 17.66 27.35
C GLY A 3 23.28 16.75 27.56
N SER A 4 22.11 17.19 27.10
CA SER A 4 20.94 16.33 26.99
C SER A 4 21.37 15.16 26.11
N LEU A 5 21.52 13.97 26.70
CA LEU A 5 21.75 12.75 25.95
C LEU A 5 20.50 12.55 25.08
N VAL A 6 20.66 12.72 23.77
CA VAL A 6 19.60 12.46 22.81
C VAL A 6 19.20 11.00 22.94
N ASP A 7 17.96 10.76 23.37
CA ASP A 7 17.40 9.41 23.41
C ASP A 7 16.91 9.02 22.01
N GLU A 8 17.83 8.52 21.21
CA GLU A 8 17.58 8.05 19.84
C GLU A 8 16.43 7.05 19.76
N ARG A 9 16.28 6.17 20.76
CA ARG A 9 15.21 5.15 20.76
C ARG A 9 13.84 5.79 20.92
N SER A 10 13.74 6.79 21.78
CA SER A 10 12.50 7.56 21.96
C SER A 10 12.14 8.35 20.70
N ILE A 11 13.12 8.96 20.03
CA ILE A 11 12.90 9.66 18.76
C ILE A 11 12.39 8.69 17.69
N VAL A 12 13.06 7.56 17.50
CA VAL A 12 12.62 6.54 16.52
C VAL A 12 11.18 6.08 16.80
N ALA A 13 10.85 5.81 18.06
CA ALA A 13 9.50 5.38 18.43
C ALA A 13 8.43 6.46 18.16
N LYS A 14 8.74 7.73 18.42
CA LYS A 14 7.84 8.85 18.13
C LYS A 14 7.66 9.06 16.63
N VAL A 15 8.75 9.05 15.86
CA VAL A 15 8.72 9.19 14.40
C VAL A 15 7.92 8.05 13.77
N ASP A 16 8.14 6.79 14.18
CA ASP A 16 7.34 5.65 13.70
C ASP A 16 5.84 5.82 14.01
N MET A 17 5.50 6.28 15.21
CA MET A 17 4.11 6.57 15.58
C MET A 17 3.52 7.70 14.70
N GLU A 18 4.28 8.74 14.44
CA GLU A 18 3.85 9.85 13.59
C GLU A 18 3.71 9.47 12.13
N LEU A 19 4.58 8.63 11.57
CA LEU A 19 4.46 8.11 10.21
C LEU A 19 3.18 7.26 10.06
N LYS A 20 2.88 6.45 11.09
CA LYS A 20 1.64 5.66 11.14
C LYS A 20 0.39 6.53 11.25
N LYS A 21 0.40 7.55 12.12
CA LYS A 21 -0.75 8.45 12.33
C LYS A 21 -0.92 9.48 11.22
N GLY A 22 0.17 9.93 10.62
CA GLY A 22 0.20 10.98 9.59
C GLY A 22 -0.25 10.51 8.21
N GLY A 23 -0.59 9.23 8.07
CA GLY A 23 -1.05 8.65 6.81
C GLY A 23 0.05 8.57 5.76
N THR A 24 1.33 8.60 6.15
CA THR A 24 2.49 8.46 5.24
C THR A 24 2.36 7.20 4.39
N PHE A 25 2.06 6.07 5.04
CA PHE A 25 1.88 4.79 4.37
C PHE A 25 0.63 4.78 3.46
N ASP A 26 -0.43 5.49 3.81
CA ASP A 26 -1.62 5.62 2.96
C ASP A 26 -1.35 6.47 1.71
N LYS A 27 -0.59 7.57 1.85
CA LYS A 27 -0.14 8.40 0.72
C LYS A 27 0.76 7.60 -0.23
N LEU A 28 1.72 6.85 0.32
CA LEU A 28 2.59 5.96 -0.46
C LEU A 28 1.75 4.90 -1.19
N ARG A 29 0.80 4.28 -0.51
CA ARG A 29 -0.11 3.30 -1.11
C ARG A 29 -0.93 3.91 -2.26
N LYS A 30 -1.42 5.14 -2.11
CA LYS A 30 -2.17 5.84 -3.16
C LYS A 30 -1.29 6.13 -4.38
N LYS A 31 -0.10 6.70 -4.19
CA LYS A 31 0.87 6.96 -5.27
C LYS A 31 1.30 5.67 -5.97
N ALA A 32 1.60 4.62 -5.21
CA ALA A 32 1.92 3.31 -5.73
C ALA A 32 0.78 2.79 -6.62
N THR A 33 -0.48 2.90 -6.16
CA THR A 33 -1.64 2.50 -6.96
C THR A 33 -1.73 3.26 -8.28
N GLU A 34 -1.40 4.55 -8.30
CA GLU A 34 -1.37 5.36 -9.52
C GLU A 34 -0.27 4.91 -10.49
N HIS A 35 0.93 4.60 -10.00
CA HIS A 35 2.04 4.11 -10.82
C HIS A 35 1.81 2.71 -11.39
N ILE A 36 1.05 1.87 -10.69
CA ILE A 36 0.79 0.49 -11.12
C ILE A 36 -0.29 0.44 -12.21
N LYS A 37 -1.05 1.52 -12.46
CA LYS A 37 -2.13 1.56 -13.48
C LYS A 37 -1.67 1.14 -14.88
N GLU A 38 -0.42 1.40 -15.22
CA GLU A 38 0.16 1.06 -16.53
C GLU A 38 0.87 -0.30 -16.55
N SER A 39 0.87 -1.04 -15.44
CA SER A 39 1.50 -2.37 -15.39
C SER A 39 0.73 -3.38 -16.23
N GLU A 40 1.45 -4.09 -17.12
CA GLU A 40 0.92 -5.22 -17.90
C GLU A 40 0.32 -6.31 -16.99
N LEU A 41 0.91 -6.54 -15.81
CA LEU A 41 0.38 -7.49 -14.83
C LEU A 41 -0.98 -7.01 -14.30
N LEU A 42 -1.13 -5.71 -14.02
CA LEU A 42 -2.39 -5.17 -13.55
C LEU A 42 -3.46 -5.25 -14.64
N GLN A 43 -3.13 -4.91 -15.88
CA GLN A 43 -4.05 -5.02 -17.02
C GLN A 43 -4.53 -6.46 -17.23
N ARG A 44 -3.64 -7.44 -17.08
CA ARG A 44 -4.01 -8.86 -17.14
C ARG A 44 -4.96 -9.25 -16.00
N ILE A 45 -4.64 -8.84 -14.76
CA ILE A 45 -5.49 -9.10 -13.59
C ILE A 45 -6.88 -8.46 -13.78
N GLU A 46 -6.94 -7.23 -14.28
CA GLU A 46 -8.18 -6.52 -14.57
C GLU A 46 -9.02 -7.29 -15.61
N LYS A 47 -8.40 -7.71 -16.72
CA LYS A 47 -9.07 -8.51 -17.75
C LYS A 47 -9.62 -9.83 -17.21
N GLU A 48 -8.82 -10.59 -16.46
CA GLU A 48 -9.26 -11.86 -15.85
C GLU A 48 -10.40 -11.64 -14.84
N THR A 49 -10.34 -10.54 -14.08
CA THR A 49 -11.37 -10.19 -13.09
C THR A 49 -12.68 -9.80 -13.77
N LEU A 50 -12.61 -9.01 -14.85
CA LEU A 50 -13.79 -8.62 -15.65
C LEU A 50 -14.44 -9.84 -16.30
N GLN A 51 -13.65 -10.73 -16.91
CA GLN A 51 -14.17 -11.99 -17.43
C GLN A 51 -14.89 -12.80 -16.35
N LYS A 52 -14.36 -12.81 -15.13
CA LYS A 52 -15.02 -13.51 -14.02
C LYS A 52 -16.33 -12.85 -13.60
N VAL A 53 -16.44 -11.53 -13.67
CA VAL A 53 -17.72 -10.83 -13.45
C VAL A 53 -18.75 -11.28 -14.47
N ASP A 54 -18.37 -11.32 -15.75
CA ASP A 54 -19.29 -11.74 -16.81
C ASP A 54 -19.78 -13.18 -16.58
N GLU A 55 -18.88 -14.12 -16.27
CA GLU A 55 -19.24 -15.49 -15.89
C GLU A 55 -20.20 -15.55 -14.69
N ILE A 56 -19.97 -14.72 -13.67
CA ILE A 56 -20.81 -14.64 -12.47
C ILE A 56 -22.21 -14.12 -12.84
N MET A 57 -22.31 -13.09 -13.68
CA MET A 57 -23.59 -12.54 -14.12
C MET A 57 -24.37 -13.52 -15.01
N GLU A 58 -23.69 -14.22 -15.91
CA GLU A 58 -24.30 -15.24 -16.78
C GLU A 58 -24.81 -16.44 -15.98
N SER A 59 -24.11 -16.81 -14.91
CA SER A 59 -24.49 -17.94 -14.04
C SER A 59 -25.68 -17.68 -13.11
N SER A 60 -26.11 -16.42 -12.95
CA SER A 60 -27.11 -16.05 -11.95
C SER A 60 -27.93 -14.82 -12.37
N SER A 61 -29.17 -15.07 -12.82
CA SER A 61 -30.08 -14.06 -13.40
C SER A 61 -30.63 -13.00 -12.43
N ASN A 62 -30.27 -13.01 -11.14
CA ASN A 62 -30.66 -12.00 -10.15
C ASN A 62 -29.61 -11.85 -9.03
N ILE A 63 -28.35 -11.65 -9.42
CA ILE A 63 -27.25 -11.48 -8.47
C ILE A 63 -27.11 -10.02 -8.01
N SER A 64 -26.96 -9.79 -6.70
CA SER A 64 -26.72 -8.44 -6.18
C SER A 64 -25.26 -8.03 -6.37
N LYS A 65 -24.99 -6.72 -6.30
CA LYS A 65 -23.62 -6.18 -6.36
C LYS A 65 -22.74 -6.74 -5.25
N GLU A 66 -23.28 -6.87 -4.04
CA GLU A 66 -22.58 -7.41 -2.87
C GLU A 66 -22.20 -8.88 -3.09
N GLU A 67 -23.09 -9.65 -3.73
CA GLU A 67 -22.86 -11.05 -4.02
C GLU A 67 -21.82 -11.25 -5.14
N ILE A 68 -21.81 -10.38 -6.17
CA ILE A 68 -20.73 -10.32 -7.16
C ILE A 68 -19.40 -10.02 -6.46
N GLN A 69 -19.36 -9.02 -5.58
CA GLN A 69 -18.15 -8.66 -4.84
C GLN A 69 -17.65 -9.81 -3.95
N ARG A 70 -18.57 -10.54 -3.29
CA ARG A 70 -18.23 -11.71 -2.47
C ARG A 70 -17.60 -12.81 -3.31
N LYS A 71 -18.26 -13.21 -4.40
CA LYS A 71 -17.76 -14.26 -5.31
C LYS A 71 -16.43 -13.87 -5.96
N LEU A 72 -16.25 -12.61 -6.32
CA LEU A 72 -14.97 -12.09 -6.81
C LEU A 72 -13.86 -12.20 -5.76
N ARG A 73 -14.14 -11.81 -4.51
CA ARG A 73 -13.14 -11.93 -3.43
C ARG A 73 -12.78 -13.39 -3.17
N GLU A 74 -13.75 -14.30 -3.21
CA GLU A 74 -13.51 -15.74 -3.08
C GLU A 74 -12.65 -16.27 -4.25
N TYR A 75 -12.94 -15.83 -5.48
CA TYR A 75 -12.14 -16.15 -6.66
C TYR A 75 -10.69 -15.65 -6.53
N ILE A 76 -10.48 -14.39 -6.18
CA ILE A 76 -9.13 -13.84 -5.98
C ILE A 76 -8.41 -14.58 -4.85
N SER A 77 -9.11 -14.90 -3.75
CA SER A 77 -8.53 -15.61 -2.61
C SER A 77 -8.05 -17.03 -2.99
N SER A 78 -8.81 -17.72 -3.84
CA SER A 78 -8.54 -19.08 -4.32
C SER A 78 -7.63 -19.14 -5.56
N ASN A 79 -7.49 -18.05 -6.32
CA ASN A 79 -6.58 -17.96 -7.45
C ASN A 79 -5.16 -17.60 -6.97
N HIS A 80 -4.36 -18.64 -6.73
CA HIS A 80 -2.97 -18.50 -6.27
C HIS A 80 -2.10 -17.68 -7.22
N GLN A 81 -2.28 -17.83 -8.53
CA GLN A 81 -1.51 -17.08 -9.52
C GLN A 81 -1.81 -15.58 -9.40
N MET A 82 -3.09 -15.21 -9.42
CA MET A 82 -3.51 -13.81 -9.29
C MET A 82 -3.01 -13.18 -7.98
N ARG A 83 -3.05 -13.91 -6.86
CA ARG A 83 -2.47 -13.42 -5.59
C ARG A 83 -0.97 -13.22 -5.68
N ASN A 84 -0.24 -14.16 -6.29
CA ASN A 84 1.20 -14.05 -6.46
C ASN A 84 1.55 -12.86 -7.36
N ASP A 85 0.78 -12.62 -8.40
CA ASP A 85 0.99 -11.50 -9.31
C ASP A 85 0.69 -10.15 -8.65
N ILE A 86 -0.40 -10.04 -7.87
CA ILE A 86 -0.69 -8.86 -7.03
C ILE A 86 0.47 -8.59 -6.07
N ASN A 87 0.93 -9.63 -5.36
CA ASN A 87 2.03 -9.51 -4.40
C ASN A 87 3.34 -9.12 -5.09
N ARG A 88 3.64 -9.70 -6.25
CA ARG A 88 4.83 -9.39 -7.06
C ARG A 88 4.80 -7.95 -7.52
N GLN A 89 3.69 -7.49 -8.08
CA GLN A 89 3.53 -6.13 -8.53
C GLN A 89 3.64 -5.13 -7.37
N THR A 90 3.06 -5.46 -6.22
CA THR A 90 3.16 -4.63 -5.00
C THR A 90 4.62 -4.52 -4.54
N ARG A 91 5.37 -5.63 -4.52
CA ARG A 91 6.80 -5.60 -4.16
C ARG A 91 7.63 -4.77 -5.11
N ILE A 92 7.45 -4.99 -6.42
CA ILE A 92 8.15 -4.20 -7.46
C ILE A 92 7.91 -2.71 -7.24
N GLU A 93 6.67 -2.31 -6.93
CA GLU A 93 6.37 -0.89 -6.69
C GLU A 93 6.99 -0.36 -5.39
N LEU A 94 6.95 -1.14 -4.32
CA LEU A 94 7.54 -0.76 -3.02
C LEU A 94 9.08 -0.70 -3.05
N ASP A 95 9.72 -1.46 -3.93
CA ASP A 95 11.18 -1.48 -4.08
C ASP A 95 11.72 -0.33 -4.95
N LYS A 96 10.84 0.50 -5.55
CA LYS A 96 11.28 1.64 -6.36
C LYS A 96 11.90 2.75 -5.50
N SER A 97 12.88 3.45 -6.06
CA SER A 97 13.60 4.53 -5.38
C SER A 97 12.68 5.61 -4.84
N TRP A 98 11.64 5.99 -5.58
CA TRP A 98 10.71 7.04 -5.17
C TRP A 98 10.02 6.75 -3.82
N VAL A 99 9.80 5.47 -3.47
CA VAL A 99 9.24 5.07 -2.17
C VAL A 99 10.23 5.34 -1.06
N GLN A 100 11.49 4.97 -1.28
CA GLN A 100 12.58 5.23 -0.34
C GLN A 100 12.84 6.72 -0.18
N ASP A 101 12.88 7.46 -1.29
CA ASP A 101 13.11 8.91 -1.31
C ASP A 101 12.01 9.65 -0.53
N THR A 102 10.74 9.31 -0.79
CA THR A 102 9.59 9.90 -0.08
C THR A 102 9.62 9.57 1.42
N LEU A 103 9.94 8.33 1.79
CA LEU A 103 10.05 7.94 3.20
C LEU A 103 11.21 8.67 3.88
N LYS A 104 12.34 8.80 3.19
CA LYS A 104 13.54 9.44 3.71
C LYS A 104 13.29 10.92 4.00
N GLU A 105 12.70 11.67 3.06
CA GLU A 105 12.34 13.07 3.27
C GLU A 105 11.43 13.24 4.49
N GLU A 106 10.38 12.41 4.61
CA GLU A 106 9.43 12.53 5.71
C GLU A 106 10.02 12.09 7.06
N ILE A 107 10.92 11.10 7.07
CA ILE A 107 11.67 10.72 8.27
C ILE A 107 12.61 11.85 8.68
N GLU A 108 13.36 12.44 7.75
CA GLU A 108 14.30 13.52 8.03
C GLU A 108 13.58 14.76 8.60
N GLU A 109 12.44 15.15 8.02
CA GLU A 109 11.61 16.24 8.53
C GLU A 109 11.13 15.98 9.97
N LYS A 110 10.63 14.77 10.23
CA LYS A 110 10.11 14.39 11.55
C LYS A 110 11.20 14.24 12.60
N VAL A 111 12.35 13.66 12.26
CA VAL A 111 13.50 13.56 13.16
C VAL A 111 14.02 14.96 13.49
N THR A 112 14.16 15.84 12.49
CA THR A 112 14.60 17.23 12.71
C THR A 112 13.68 17.95 13.67
N LYS A 113 12.36 17.84 13.46
CA LYS A 113 11.36 18.42 14.37
C LYS A 113 11.47 17.88 15.80
N GLN A 114 11.64 16.56 15.97
CA GLN A 114 11.81 15.97 17.30
C GLN A 114 13.09 16.45 18.00
N LEU A 115 14.17 16.70 17.24
CA LEU A 115 15.41 17.25 17.78
C LEU A 115 15.24 18.72 18.17
N GLU A 116 14.54 19.52 17.36
CA GLU A 116 14.21 20.91 17.67
C GLU A 116 13.32 21.04 18.92
N ASP A 117 12.31 20.18 19.08
CA ASP A 117 11.42 20.15 20.25
C ASP A 117 12.13 19.74 21.56
N MET A 118 13.36 19.18 21.47
CA MET A 118 14.17 18.76 22.62
C MET A 118 15.20 19.80 23.08
N VAL A 119 15.38 20.90 22.33
CA VAL A 119 16.31 22.03 22.62
C VAL A 119 15.58 23.17 23.32
#